data_AF-A0AAE3EQC5-F1
#
_entry.id   AF-A0AAE3EQC5-F1
#
_cell.length_a   1.000
_cell.length_b   1.000
_cell.length_c   1.000
_cell.angle_alpha   90.00
_cell.angle_beta   90.00
_cell.angle_gamma   90.00
#
_symmetry.space_group_name_H-M   'P 1'
#
loop_
_entity.id
_entity.type
_entity.pdbx_description
1 polymer ?
#
loop_
_entity_poly.entity_id
_entity_poly.type
_entity_poly.pdbx_seq_one_letter_code
_entity_poly.pdbx_strand_id
1 'polypeptide(L)'
;MYDREKIENFQIRMEEIIEKLDKKEAFELITSELNECEDKYLTEFMAPLNFLEYEPVLDWVEQNANRTKNITQDWGHLSASSNFTWQRAEKWLEMGRPLSLIALDATMFCTTRGERLNQSLWMRELNPKLTDNPKLDKIANGLKDYLKKDSVPRTKNVVNRIINDIFEIG
;
A
#
# COMPACT_ATOMS: atom_id res chain seq x y z
N MET A 1 21.76 -9.53 12.66
CA MET A 1 21.57 -10.57 11.64
C MET A 1 20.08 -10.64 11.34
N TYR A 2 19.72 -10.72 10.06
CA TYR A 2 18.32 -10.83 9.64
C TYR A 2 17.90 -12.30 9.75
N ASP A 3 16.79 -12.57 10.43
CA ASP A 3 16.37 -13.90 10.84
C ASP A 3 15.19 -14.35 9.97
N ARG A 4 15.46 -15.27 9.04
CA ARG A 4 14.46 -15.77 8.09
C ARG A 4 13.46 -16.70 8.76
N GLU A 5 13.94 -17.56 9.65
CA GLU A 5 13.08 -18.50 10.38
C GLU A 5 12.05 -17.74 11.23
N LYS A 6 12.47 -16.62 11.84
CA LYS A 6 11.55 -15.73 12.56
C LYS A 6 10.43 -15.18 11.66
N ILE A 7 10.74 -14.81 10.41
CA ILE A 7 9.75 -14.27 9.46
C ILE A 7 8.80 -15.36 9.00
N GLU A 8 9.34 -16.52 8.61
CA GLU A 8 8.54 -17.66 8.16
C GLU A 8 7.57 -18.12 9.27
N ASN A 9 8.07 -18.29 10.50
CA ASN A 9 7.24 -18.64 11.66
C ASN A 9 6.16 -17.59 11.96
N PHE A 10 6.49 -16.31 11.78
CA PHE A 10 5.51 -15.24 11.93
C PHE A 10 4.42 -15.35 10.87
N GLN A 11 4.78 -15.50 9.60
CA GLN A 11 3.83 -15.58 8.49
C GLN A 11 2.89 -16.78 8.60
N ILE A 12 3.42 -17.97 8.88
CA ILE A 12 2.61 -19.20 9.09
C ILE A 12 1.56 -18.99 10.19
N ARG A 13 1.97 -18.41 11.33
CA ARG A 13 1.05 -18.15 12.43
C ARG A 13 -0.01 -17.11 12.08
N MET A 14 0.35 -16.08 11.32
CA MET A 14 -0.62 -15.05 10.91
C MET A 14 -1.60 -15.57 9.87
N GLU A 15 -1.18 -16.47 8.97
CA GLU A 15 -2.09 -17.18 8.07
C GLU A 15 -3.17 -17.95 8.86
N GLU A 16 -2.78 -18.72 9.88
CA GLU A 16 -3.73 -19.42 10.74
C GLU A 16 -4.70 -18.47 11.47
N ILE A 17 -4.22 -17.31 11.91
CA ILE A 17 -5.04 -16.29 12.58
C ILE A 17 -6.08 -15.72 11.61
N ILE A 18 -5.66 -15.39 10.39
CA ILE A 18 -6.54 -14.82 9.35
C ILE A 18 -7.61 -15.82 8.91
N GLU A 19 -7.30 -17.11 8.88
CA GLU A 19 -8.28 -18.17 8.55
C GLU A 19 -9.32 -18.41 9.66
N LYS A 20 -8.94 -18.21 10.92
CA LYS A 20 -9.76 -18.61 12.09
C LYS A 20 -10.56 -17.48 12.71
N LEU A 21 -10.11 -16.24 12.57
CA LEU A 21 -10.69 -15.07 13.23
C LEU A 21 -11.39 -14.14 12.25
N ASP A 22 -12.26 -13.27 12.78
CA ASP A 22 -12.78 -12.18 11.96
C ASP A 22 -11.70 -11.12 11.68
N LYS A 23 -11.95 -10.28 10.66
CA LYS A 23 -10.98 -9.27 10.20
C LYS A 23 -10.51 -8.32 11.30
N LYS A 24 -11.40 -7.95 12.22
CA LYS A 24 -11.09 -7.00 13.30
C LYS A 24 -10.20 -7.67 14.35
N GLU A 25 -10.57 -8.86 14.79
CA GLU A 25 -9.77 -9.63 15.76
C GLU A 25 -8.38 -9.95 15.21
N ALA A 26 -8.31 -10.42 13.96
CA ALA A 26 -7.05 -10.67 13.27
C ALA A 26 -6.20 -9.40 13.16
N PHE A 27 -6.81 -8.26 12.77
CA PHE A 27 -6.12 -6.97 12.69
C PHE A 27 -5.53 -6.55 14.04
N GLU A 28 -6.31 -6.63 15.13
CA GLU A 28 -5.86 -6.25 16.47
C GLU A 28 -4.67 -7.11 16.93
N LEU A 29 -4.72 -8.43 16.70
CA LEU A 29 -3.61 -9.33 17.04
C LEU A 29 -2.37 -9.04 16.20
N ILE A 30 -2.49 -8.99 14.88
CA ILE A 30 -1.34 -8.76 13.98
C ILE A 30 -0.69 -7.41 14.31
N THR A 31 -1.48 -6.34 14.45
CA THR A 31 -0.93 -5.00 14.70
C THR A 31 -0.33 -4.84 16.08
N SER A 32 -0.82 -5.56 17.10
CA SER A 32 -0.19 -5.58 18.42
C SER A 32 1.27 -6.04 18.33
N GLU A 33 1.53 -7.12 17.57
CA GLU A 33 2.89 -7.63 17.36
C GLU A 33 3.74 -6.73 16.47
N LEU A 34 3.15 -6.15 15.42
CA LEU A 34 3.84 -5.20 14.54
C LEU A 34 4.30 -3.94 15.29
N ASN A 35 3.51 -3.48 16.24
CA ASN A 35 3.85 -2.30 17.03
C ASN A 35 5.03 -2.57 17.98
N GLU A 36 5.25 -3.83 18.38
CA GLU A 36 6.35 -4.26 19.24
C GLU A 36 7.57 -4.78 18.48
N CYS A 37 7.45 -5.08 17.18
CA CYS A 37 8.54 -5.64 16.39
C CYS A 37 9.65 -4.60 16.13
N GLU A 38 10.88 -5.06 15.95
CA GLU A 38 11.97 -4.19 15.50
C GLU A 38 11.70 -3.66 14.09
N ASP A 39 11.99 -2.39 13.83
CA ASP A 39 11.71 -1.72 12.54
C ASP A 39 12.33 -2.44 11.33
N LYS A 40 13.42 -3.19 11.53
CA LYS A 40 14.11 -3.97 10.49
C LYS A 40 13.29 -5.16 9.94
N TYR A 41 12.23 -5.57 10.64
CA TYR A 41 11.32 -6.65 10.23
C TYR A 41 9.94 -6.14 9.80
N LEU A 42 9.69 -4.82 9.93
CA LEU A 42 8.34 -4.26 9.83
C LEU A 42 7.72 -4.50 8.45
N THR A 43 8.51 -4.33 7.38
CA THR A 43 8.06 -4.51 5.99
C THR A 43 7.64 -5.95 5.71
N GLU A 44 8.31 -6.92 6.31
CA GLU A 44 8.04 -8.34 6.08
C GLU A 44 6.94 -8.86 6.99
N PHE A 45 6.86 -8.33 8.20
CA PHE A 45 5.81 -8.69 9.15
C PHE A 45 4.48 -8.05 8.78
N MET A 46 4.42 -6.91 8.09
CA MET A 46 3.14 -6.33 7.67
C MET A 46 2.47 -7.11 6.52
N ALA A 47 3.18 -8.05 5.88
CA ALA A 47 2.68 -8.82 4.74
C ALA A 47 1.30 -9.48 4.97
N PRO A 48 1.00 -10.09 6.14
CA PRO A 48 -0.30 -10.72 6.39
C PRO A 48 -1.47 -9.73 6.40
N LEU A 49 -1.24 -8.45 6.71
CA LEU A 49 -2.31 -7.44 6.69
C LEU A 49 -2.91 -7.25 5.28
N ASN A 50 -2.17 -7.61 4.22
CA ASN A 50 -2.68 -7.57 2.84
C ASN A 50 -3.95 -8.39 2.65
N PHE A 51 -4.09 -9.51 3.37
CA PHE A 51 -5.19 -10.46 3.19
C PHE A 51 -6.46 -10.07 3.94
N LEU A 52 -6.41 -9.02 4.78
CA LEU A 52 -7.57 -8.61 5.56
C LEU A 52 -8.57 -7.78 4.75
N GLU A 53 -8.12 -7.09 3.70
CA GLU A 53 -8.95 -6.12 2.96
C GLU A 53 -9.77 -5.23 3.92
N TYR A 54 -9.07 -4.56 4.85
CA TYR A 54 -9.68 -3.91 6.01
C TYR A 54 -9.18 -2.47 6.15
N GLU A 55 -10.10 -1.51 6.10
CA GLU A 55 -9.77 -0.07 6.01
C GLU A 55 -8.93 0.46 7.18
N PRO A 56 -9.10 0.01 8.45
CA PRO A 56 -8.23 0.42 9.56
C PRO A 56 -6.74 0.10 9.40
N VAL A 57 -6.37 -0.78 8.46
CA VAL A 57 -4.97 -0.96 8.06
C VAL A 57 -4.36 0.33 7.53
N LEU A 58 -5.14 1.17 6.84
CA LEU A 58 -4.67 2.46 6.34
C LEU A 58 -4.31 3.42 7.48
N ASP A 59 -5.06 3.40 8.58
CA ASP A 59 -4.74 4.20 9.77
C ASP A 59 -3.45 3.68 10.43
N TRP A 60 -3.28 2.36 10.50
CA TRP A 60 -2.04 1.77 10.98
C TRP A 60 -0.83 2.16 10.11
N VAL A 61 -0.97 2.13 8.77
CA VAL A 61 0.05 2.58 7.83
C VAL A 61 0.41 4.05 8.10
N GLU A 62 -0.59 4.92 8.25
CA GLU A 62 -0.38 6.34 8.51
C GLU A 62 0.43 6.59 9.79
N GLN A 63 0.17 5.81 10.84
CA GLN A 63 0.86 5.90 12.14
C GLN A 63 2.28 5.33 12.10
N ASN A 64 2.54 4.31 11.29
CA ASN A 64 3.78 3.53 11.34
C ASN A 64 4.76 3.80 10.18
N ALA A 65 4.35 4.48 9.11
CA ALA A 65 5.19 4.70 7.93
C ALA A 65 6.54 5.38 8.23
N ASN A 66 6.61 6.21 9.29
CA ASN A 66 7.83 6.90 9.70
C ASN A 66 8.87 6.00 10.40
N ARG A 67 8.50 4.78 10.79
CA ARG A 67 9.42 3.83 11.44
C ARG A 67 10.48 3.30 10.48
N THR A 68 10.21 3.31 9.18
CA THR A 68 11.18 2.93 8.15
C THR A 68 11.69 4.16 7.38
N LYS A 69 13.01 4.19 7.14
CA LYS A 69 13.62 5.20 6.28
C LYS A 69 13.45 4.89 4.79
N ASN A 70 13.16 3.64 4.45
CA ASN A 70 13.10 3.13 3.08
C ASN A 70 11.71 2.55 2.80
N ILE A 71 10.82 3.38 2.27
CA ILE A 71 9.51 2.92 1.79
C ILE A 71 9.69 2.11 0.50
N THR A 72 9.48 0.81 0.63
CA THR A 72 9.35 -0.15 -0.48
C THR A 72 7.94 -0.08 -1.07
N GLN A 73 7.74 -0.72 -2.22
CA GLN A 73 6.43 -0.79 -2.85
C GLN A 73 5.43 -1.65 -2.07
N ASP A 74 5.90 -2.47 -1.12
CA ASP A 74 5.06 -3.33 -0.27
C ASP A 74 4.07 -2.50 0.56
N TRP A 75 4.47 -1.28 0.96
CA TRP A 75 3.58 -0.35 1.67
C TRP A 75 2.44 0.15 0.78
N GLY A 76 2.74 0.43 -0.50
CA GLY A 76 1.74 0.79 -1.48
C GLY A 76 0.83 -0.39 -1.82
N HIS A 77 1.38 -1.60 -1.88
CA HIS A 77 0.64 -2.84 -2.08
C HIS A 77 -0.35 -3.10 -0.94
N LEU A 78 0.12 -2.98 0.32
CA LEU A 78 -0.71 -3.08 1.52
C LEU A 78 -1.83 -2.05 1.54
N SER A 79 -1.51 -0.81 1.18
CA SER A 79 -2.52 0.24 1.15
C SER A 79 -3.58 -0.05 0.08
N ALA A 80 -3.16 -0.41 -1.13
CA ALA A 80 -4.07 -0.72 -2.23
C ALA A 80 -5.00 -1.90 -1.95
N SER A 81 -4.54 -2.92 -1.21
CA SER A 81 -5.36 -4.05 -0.81
C SER A 81 -6.33 -3.73 0.34
N SER A 82 -6.14 -2.62 1.04
CA SER A 82 -6.89 -2.27 2.25
C SER A 82 -8.02 -1.25 2.01
N ASN A 83 -8.77 -1.41 0.91
CA ASN A 83 -9.88 -0.52 0.52
C ASN A 83 -9.49 0.95 0.29
N PHE A 84 -8.32 1.19 -0.30
CA PHE A 84 -7.79 2.53 -0.55
C PHE A 84 -8.76 3.43 -1.34
N THR A 85 -8.80 4.71 -0.96
CA THR A 85 -9.58 5.76 -1.64
C THR A 85 -8.66 6.82 -2.23
N TRP A 86 -9.14 7.54 -3.24
CA TRP A 86 -8.47 8.74 -3.72
C TRP A 86 -8.46 9.85 -2.68
N GLN A 87 -9.52 10.00 -1.89
CA GLN A 87 -9.52 10.94 -0.77
C GLN A 87 -8.36 10.70 0.20
N ARG A 88 -8.07 9.42 0.53
CA ARG A 88 -6.92 9.05 1.36
C ARG A 88 -5.60 9.36 0.65
N ALA A 89 -5.52 9.07 -0.66
CA ALA A 89 -4.35 9.41 -1.47
C ALA A 89 -4.06 10.92 -1.46
N GLU A 90 -5.07 11.78 -1.67
CA GLU A 90 -4.94 13.25 -1.63
C GLU A 90 -4.37 13.71 -0.28
N LYS A 91 -4.93 13.22 0.83
CA LYS A 91 -4.44 13.51 2.18
C LYS A 91 -2.96 13.13 2.34
N TRP A 92 -2.58 11.93 1.94
CA TRP A 92 -1.20 11.45 2.07
C TRP A 92 -0.21 12.16 1.15
N LEU A 93 -0.64 12.57 -0.05
CA LEU A 93 0.15 13.42 -0.94
C LEU A 93 0.41 14.80 -0.30
N GLU A 94 -0.56 15.37 0.40
CA GLU A 94 -0.40 16.64 1.13
C GLU A 94 0.52 16.53 2.35
N MET A 95 0.48 15.41 3.06
CA MET A 95 1.36 15.13 4.21
C MET A 95 2.83 14.97 3.82
N GLY A 96 3.12 14.70 2.54
CA GLY A 96 4.48 14.52 2.03
C GLY A 96 5.09 13.17 2.42
N ARG A 97 6.41 13.06 2.34
CA ARG A 97 7.12 11.79 2.58
C ARG A 97 7.10 11.42 4.07
N PRO A 98 6.96 10.12 4.41
CA PRO A 98 6.93 8.96 3.52
C PRO A 98 5.57 8.67 2.86
N LEU A 99 4.47 9.19 3.40
CA LEU A 99 3.10 8.81 3.01
C LEU A 99 2.78 9.12 1.55
N SER A 100 3.32 10.20 1.00
CA SER A 100 3.11 10.54 -0.40
C SER A 100 3.69 9.48 -1.35
N LEU A 101 4.79 8.81 -0.99
CA LEU A 101 5.33 7.71 -1.80
C LEU A 101 4.40 6.49 -1.74
N ILE A 102 3.86 6.20 -0.55
CA ILE A 102 2.90 5.12 -0.36
C ILE A 102 1.64 5.40 -1.19
N ALA A 103 1.12 6.63 -1.16
CA ALA A 103 -0.06 7.02 -1.93
C ALA A 103 0.15 6.87 -3.44
N LEU A 104 1.34 7.19 -3.96
CA LEU A 104 1.66 7.01 -5.37
C LEU A 104 1.70 5.53 -5.76
N ASP A 105 2.41 4.71 -4.98
CA ASP A 105 2.50 3.27 -5.24
C ASP A 105 1.10 2.62 -5.12
N ALA A 106 0.32 2.97 -4.10
CA ALA A 106 -1.05 2.48 -3.91
C ALA A 106 -1.99 2.90 -5.05
N THR A 107 -1.96 4.17 -5.45
CA THR A 107 -2.76 4.67 -6.60
C THR A 107 -2.37 3.90 -7.87
N MET A 108 -1.08 3.71 -8.13
CA MET A 108 -0.61 2.89 -9.24
C MET A 108 -1.15 1.46 -9.17
N PHE A 109 -1.14 0.82 -7.99
CA PHE A 109 -1.79 -0.47 -7.78
C PHE A 109 -3.28 -0.46 -8.11
N CYS A 110 -3.99 0.61 -7.76
CA CYS A 110 -5.43 0.72 -8.01
C CYS A 110 -5.84 1.16 -9.43
N THR A 111 -4.95 1.76 -10.22
CA THR A 111 -5.30 2.37 -11.53
C THR A 111 -4.67 1.70 -12.73
N THR A 112 -3.46 1.13 -12.60
CA THR A 112 -2.75 0.53 -13.73
C THR A 112 -3.40 -0.78 -14.15
N ARG A 113 -3.76 -0.87 -15.45
CA ARG A 113 -4.37 -2.06 -16.09
C ARG A 113 -3.29 -2.90 -16.79
N GLY A 114 -3.43 -4.22 -16.79
CA GLY A 114 -2.55 -5.15 -17.53
C GLY A 114 -1.65 -6.03 -16.65
N GLU A 115 -0.93 -6.96 -17.28
CA GLU A 115 -0.03 -7.88 -16.58
C GLU A 115 1.17 -7.14 -15.99
N ARG A 116 1.23 -7.05 -14.67
CA ARG A 116 2.46 -6.69 -13.98
C ARG A 116 3.29 -7.96 -13.83
N LEU A 117 4.35 -8.07 -14.62
CA LEU A 117 5.25 -9.24 -14.66
C LEU A 117 5.74 -9.69 -13.26
N ASN A 118 5.74 -8.78 -12.27
CA ASN A 118 6.20 -9.03 -10.90
C ASN A 118 5.11 -8.95 -9.81
N GLN A 119 3.82 -8.91 -10.17
CA GLN A 119 2.72 -8.90 -9.20
C GLN A 119 2.30 -10.34 -8.87
N SER A 120 2.13 -10.63 -7.58
CA SER A 120 1.67 -11.95 -7.09
C SER A 120 0.30 -12.30 -7.68
N LEU A 121 0.03 -13.61 -7.84
CA LEU A 121 -1.26 -14.10 -8.35
C LEU A 121 -2.43 -13.56 -7.52
N TRP A 122 -2.31 -13.60 -6.19
CA TRP A 122 -3.30 -13.06 -5.27
C TRP A 122 -3.65 -11.59 -5.56
N MET A 123 -2.66 -10.73 -5.77
CA MET A 123 -2.92 -9.31 -6.02
C MET A 123 -3.52 -9.06 -7.41
N ARG A 124 -3.25 -9.94 -8.39
CA ARG A 124 -3.93 -9.92 -9.69
C ARG A 124 -5.40 -10.30 -9.57
N GLU A 125 -5.71 -11.29 -8.73
CA GLU A 125 -7.08 -11.71 -8.44
C GLU A 125 -7.85 -10.64 -7.65
N LEU A 126 -7.21 -10.04 -6.65
CA LEU A 126 -7.78 -8.93 -5.87
C LEU A 126 -8.15 -7.75 -6.78
N ASN A 127 -7.30 -7.45 -7.78
CA ASN A 127 -7.49 -6.36 -8.73
C ASN A 127 -7.96 -5.06 -8.05
N PRO A 128 -7.14 -4.52 -7.11
CA PRO A 128 -7.57 -3.44 -6.25
C PRO A 128 -7.97 -2.21 -7.07
N LYS A 129 -8.94 -1.47 -6.56
CA LYS A 129 -9.44 -0.23 -7.16
C LYS A 129 -9.61 0.82 -6.09
N LEU A 130 -9.62 2.08 -6.51
CA LEU A 130 -9.99 3.18 -5.62
C LEU A 130 -11.48 3.06 -5.30
N THR A 131 -11.81 2.78 -4.04
CA THR A 131 -13.17 2.39 -3.62
C THR A 131 -14.18 3.54 -3.73
N ASP A 132 -13.71 4.79 -3.70
CA ASP A 132 -14.50 6.00 -3.90
C ASP A 132 -14.75 6.37 -5.37
N ASN A 133 -14.25 5.56 -6.32
CA ASN A 133 -14.48 5.71 -7.77
C ASN A 133 -14.31 7.16 -8.28
N PRO A 134 -13.15 7.81 -8.04
CA PRO A 134 -12.89 9.16 -8.52
C PRO A 134 -12.92 9.24 -10.06
N LYS A 135 -13.21 10.43 -10.58
CA LYS A 135 -13.00 10.70 -12.01
C LYS A 135 -11.51 10.63 -12.35
N LEU A 136 -11.18 10.03 -13.50
CA LEU A 136 -9.81 9.88 -13.97
C LEU A 136 -9.05 11.22 -14.07
N ASP A 137 -9.72 12.27 -14.56
CA ASP A 137 -9.16 13.63 -14.59
C ASP A 137 -8.84 14.19 -13.21
N LYS A 138 -9.62 13.81 -12.18
CA LYS A 138 -9.37 14.23 -10.80
C LYS A 138 -8.05 13.63 -10.30
N ILE A 139 -7.84 12.34 -10.55
CA ILE A 139 -6.58 11.65 -10.23
C ILE A 139 -5.42 12.32 -10.95
N ALA A 140 -5.53 12.47 -12.27
CA ALA A 140 -4.46 13.00 -13.12
C ALA A 140 -4.05 14.42 -12.72
N ASN A 141 -5.03 15.29 -12.44
CA ASN A 141 -4.77 16.66 -12.02
C ASN A 141 -4.12 16.69 -10.62
N GLY A 142 -4.62 15.90 -9.66
CA GLY A 142 -4.03 15.84 -8.33
C GLY A 142 -2.58 15.33 -8.34
N LEU A 143 -2.26 14.35 -9.18
CA LEU A 143 -0.89 13.87 -9.36
C LEU A 143 0.02 14.92 -10.02
N LYS A 144 -0.48 15.63 -11.05
CA LYS A 144 0.26 16.74 -11.68
C LYS A 144 0.51 17.90 -10.71
N ASP A 145 -0.45 18.19 -9.84
CA ASP A 145 -0.31 19.20 -8.79
C ASP A 145 0.69 18.76 -7.73
N TYR A 146 0.69 17.48 -7.35
CA TYR A 146 1.71 16.94 -6.45
C TYR A 146 3.12 17.05 -7.03
N LEU A 147 3.31 16.84 -8.34
CA LEU A 147 4.61 17.02 -9.00
C LEU A 147 5.17 18.44 -8.90
N LYS A 148 4.34 19.46 -8.65
CA LYS A 148 4.83 20.82 -8.37
C LYS A 148 5.54 20.91 -7.01
N LYS A 149 5.19 20.02 -6.08
CA LYS A 149 5.75 19.96 -4.71
C LYS A 149 6.94 19.00 -4.62
N ASP A 150 6.83 17.81 -5.21
CA ASP A 150 7.88 16.79 -5.22
C ASP A 150 8.04 16.24 -6.64
N SER A 151 9.15 16.59 -7.28
CA SER A 151 9.41 16.31 -8.69
C SER A 151 10.65 15.44 -8.91
N VAL A 152 11.08 14.67 -7.91
CA VAL A 152 12.24 13.78 -8.06
C VAL A 152 11.98 12.68 -9.10
N PRO A 153 13.04 12.06 -9.67
CA PRO A 153 12.89 11.07 -10.74
C PRO A 153 11.92 9.92 -10.43
N ARG A 154 12.00 9.32 -9.23
CA ARG A 154 11.07 8.24 -8.81
C ARG A 154 9.61 8.71 -8.89
N THR A 155 9.30 9.87 -8.32
CA THR A 155 7.96 10.45 -8.29
C THR A 155 7.44 10.70 -9.71
N LYS A 156 8.24 11.36 -10.55
CA LYS A 156 7.89 11.61 -11.96
C LYS A 156 7.59 10.33 -12.72
N ASN A 157 8.42 9.31 -12.56
CA ASN A 157 8.26 8.04 -13.26
C ASN A 157 6.95 7.34 -12.85
N VAL A 158 6.62 7.31 -11.56
CA VAL A 158 5.36 6.70 -11.08
C VAL A 158 4.15 7.50 -11.55
N VAL A 159 4.18 8.84 -11.43
CA VAL A 159 3.07 9.70 -11.88
C VAL A 159 2.83 9.58 -13.39
N ASN A 160 3.90 9.63 -14.21
CA ASN A 160 3.79 9.48 -15.65
C ASN A 160 3.21 8.12 -16.02
N ARG A 161 3.64 7.05 -15.35
CA ARG A 161 3.08 5.71 -15.54
C ARG A 161 1.59 5.68 -15.25
N ILE A 162 1.16 6.20 -14.10
CA ILE A 162 -0.27 6.25 -13.73
C ILE A 162 -1.08 7.02 -14.79
N ILE A 163 -0.62 8.19 -15.19
CA ILE A 163 -1.32 9.03 -16.17
C ILE A 163 -1.41 8.32 -17.53
N ASN A 164 -0.31 7.73 -18.00
CA ASN A 164 -0.30 6.98 -19.24
C ASN A 164 -1.27 5.80 -19.17
N ASP A 165 -1.27 5.01 -18.09
CA ASP A 165 -2.18 3.87 -17.95
C ASP A 165 -3.66 4.29 -17.92
N ILE A 166 -3.95 5.48 -17.38
CA ILE A 166 -5.30 6.04 -17.30
C ILE A 166 -5.82 6.52 -18.66
N PHE A 167 -4.97 7.09 -19.53
CA PHE A 167 -5.39 7.75 -20.77
C PHE A 167 -4.94 7.09 -22.08
N GLU A 168 -3.86 6.30 -22.10
CA GLU A 168 -3.37 5.61 -23.31
C GLU A 168 -4.15 4.33 -23.63
N ILE A 169 -5.09 3.92 -22.77
CA ILE A 169 -6.04 2.82 -23.01
C ILE A 169 -7.47 3.37 -23.18
N GLY A 170 -7.59 4.61 -23.65
CA GLY A 170 -8.84 5.26 -24.07
C GLY A 170 -9.10 5.08 -25.55
#